data_AF-A0A2V8NC73-F1
#
_entry.id   AF-A0A2V8NC73-F1
#
_cell.length_a   1.000
_cell.length_b   1.000
_cell.length_c   1.000
_cell.angle_alpha   90.00
_cell.angle_beta   90.00
_cell.angle_gamma   90.00
#
_symmetry.space_group_name_H-M   'P 1'
#
loop_
_entity.id
_entity.type
_entity.pdbx_description
1 polymer ?
#
loop_
_entity_poly.entity_id
_entity_poly.type
_entity_poly.pdbx_seq_one_letter_code
_entity_poly.pdbx_strand_id
1 'polypeptide(L)'
;MKKFTVFSLFFFLSGFMLAACQREQGVHASNDRDPYQPRPAPTALNNKANHDLKGELVRVDMTGKTIAIRVANGMVQTLKFDDSTMVSGLANQPQTNTPKSTSISNTAVRNLVGKEGSELTVQWKDENGAKIATNIDVTQISTAKSTRHAG
;
A
#
# COMPACT_ATOMS: atom_id res chain seq x y z
N MET A 1 24.62 37.82 -54.32
CA MET A 1 24.38 36.86 -53.22
C MET A 1 23.07 36.11 -53.45
N LYS A 2 23.02 35.17 -54.41
CA LYS A 2 21.78 34.43 -54.77
C LYS A 2 22.02 32.96 -55.16
N LYS A 3 23.29 32.54 -55.26
CA LYS A 3 23.71 31.19 -55.67
C LYS A 3 24.01 30.25 -54.48
N PHE A 4 24.27 30.80 -53.29
CA PHE A 4 24.56 30.01 -52.08
C PHE A 4 23.30 29.47 -51.39
N THR A 5 22.14 30.12 -51.58
CA THR A 5 20.88 29.69 -50.95
C THR A 5 20.32 28.40 -51.55
N VAL A 6 20.59 28.15 -52.84
CA VAL A 6 20.08 26.96 -53.54
C VAL A 6 20.82 25.68 -53.12
N PHE A 7 22.12 25.79 -52.84
CA PHE A 7 22.94 24.66 -52.38
C PHE A 7 22.58 24.19 -50.97
N SER A 8 22.16 25.11 -50.10
CA SER A 8 21.71 24.78 -48.74
C SER A 8 20.39 24.01 -48.75
N LEU A 9 19.41 24.45 -49.55
CA LEU A 9 18.08 23.82 -49.62
C LEU A 9 18.14 22.38 -50.17
N PHE A 10 19.04 22.10 -51.12
CA PHE A 10 19.19 20.77 -51.71
C PHE A 10 19.76 19.73 -50.73
N PHE A 11 20.57 20.18 -49.76
CA PHE A 11 21.18 19.30 -48.75
C PHE A 11 20.19 18.87 -47.66
N PHE A 12 19.25 19.75 -47.28
CA PHE A 12 18.22 19.42 -46.30
C PHE A 12 17.15 18.47 -46.85
N LEU A 13 16.83 18.53 -48.16
CA LEU A 13 15.85 17.63 -48.77
C LEU A 13 16.36 16.19 -48.92
N SER A 14 17.67 15.96 -49.10
CA SER A 14 18.20 14.59 -49.20
C SER A 14 18.35 13.89 -47.84
N GLY A 15 18.50 14.65 -46.75
CA GLY A 15 18.63 14.10 -45.39
C GLY A 15 17.33 13.51 -44.82
N PHE A 16 16.17 13.98 -45.27
CA PHE A 16 14.88 13.54 -44.73
C PHE A 16 14.40 12.18 -45.27
N MET A 17 14.94 11.70 -46.39
CA MET A 17 14.54 10.43 -47.00
C MET A 17 15.12 9.18 -46.29
N LEU A 18 16.07 9.34 -45.36
CA LEU A 18 16.70 8.21 -44.64
C LEU A 18 16.05 7.87 -43.29
N ALA A 19 15.03 8.62 -42.85
CA ALA A 19 14.35 8.38 -41.57
C ALA A 19 13.04 7.56 -41.69
N ALA A 20 12.70 7.07 -42.89
CA ALA A 20 11.42 6.41 -43.15
C ALA A 20 11.46 4.86 -43.19
N CYS A 21 12.60 4.24 -42.89
CA CYS A 21 12.68 2.77 -42.84
C CYS A 21 12.96 2.28 -41.41
N GLN A 22 12.10 1.36 -40.97
CA GLN A 22 12.16 0.57 -39.75
C GLN A 22 11.59 1.20 -38.48
N ARG A 23 10.28 1.45 -38.50
CA ARG A 23 9.45 1.38 -37.29
C ARG A 23 8.30 0.39 -37.45
N GLU A 24 8.61 -0.84 -37.86
CA GLU A 24 7.69 -1.95 -37.73
C GLU A 24 8.43 -3.20 -37.24
N GLN A 25 8.89 -3.16 -35.99
CA GLN A 25 8.88 -4.37 -35.17
C GLN A 25 7.59 -4.34 -34.35
N GLY A 26 6.47 -4.56 -35.04
CA GLY A 26 5.28 -5.06 -34.38
C GLY A 26 5.62 -6.44 -33.84
N VAL A 27 5.46 -6.63 -32.54
CA VAL A 27 5.51 -7.96 -31.94
C VAL A 27 4.36 -8.79 -32.55
N HIS A 28 4.69 -9.69 -33.47
CA HIS A 28 3.76 -10.72 -33.91
C HIS A 28 3.50 -11.64 -32.72
N ALA A 29 2.36 -11.45 -32.05
CA ALA A 29 1.80 -12.47 -31.16
C ALA A 29 1.23 -13.60 -32.03
N SER A 30 2.12 -14.35 -32.68
CA SER A 30 1.74 -15.49 -33.53
C SER A 30 1.19 -16.61 -32.65
N ASN A 31 -0.14 -16.68 -32.56
CA ASN A 31 -0.84 -17.96 -32.43
C ASN A 31 -2.18 -17.88 -33.20
N ASP A 32 -2.12 -17.74 -34.53
CA ASP A 32 -3.29 -17.66 -35.42
C ASP A 32 -4.12 -18.97 -35.48
N ARG A 33 -3.80 -19.96 -34.65
CA ARG A 33 -4.52 -21.23 -34.58
C ARG A 33 -5.55 -21.28 -33.47
N ASP A 34 -5.45 -20.42 -32.47
CA ASP A 34 -6.35 -20.42 -31.32
C ASP A 34 -7.15 -19.11 -31.29
N PRO A 35 -8.50 -19.16 -31.35
CA PRO A 35 -9.29 -17.96 -31.11
C PRO A 35 -8.89 -17.39 -29.76
N TYR A 36 -8.61 -16.08 -29.71
CA TYR A 36 -8.28 -15.37 -28.47
C TYR A 36 -9.29 -15.75 -27.39
N GLN A 37 -8.85 -16.52 -26.40
CA GLN A 37 -9.61 -16.81 -25.21
C GLN A 37 -9.27 -15.71 -24.20
N PRO A 38 -10.21 -14.82 -23.85
CA PRO A 38 -10.02 -13.92 -22.73
C PRO A 38 -9.67 -14.78 -21.51
N ARG A 39 -8.59 -14.42 -20.80
CA ARG A 39 -8.31 -15.05 -19.51
C ARG A 39 -9.58 -14.90 -18.66
N PRO A 40 -10.16 -16.00 -18.14
CA PRO A 40 -11.29 -15.88 -17.23
C PRO A 40 -10.87 -14.93 -16.10
N ALA A 41 -11.74 -13.95 -15.79
CA ALA A 41 -11.56 -13.18 -14.57
C ALA A 41 -11.37 -14.19 -13.42
N PRO A 42 -10.43 -13.96 -12.49
CA PRO A 42 -10.28 -14.83 -11.34
C PRO A 42 -11.66 -15.04 -10.75
N THR A 43 -12.13 -16.30 -10.75
CA THR A 43 -13.39 -16.64 -10.11
C THR A 43 -13.25 -16.12 -8.69
N ALA A 44 -14.10 -15.17 -8.29
CA ALA A 44 -14.17 -14.73 -6.92
C ALA A 44 -14.54 -15.98 -6.11
N LEU A 45 -13.52 -16.71 -5.66
CA LEU A 45 -13.62 -17.65 -4.59
C LEU A 45 -14.20 -16.80 -3.47
N ASN A 46 -15.50 -16.97 -3.26
CA ASN A 46 -16.18 -16.76 -2.00
C ASN A 46 -15.57 -17.72 -0.97
N ASN A 47 -14.25 -17.65 -0.79
CA ASN A 47 -13.69 -17.83 0.52
C ASN A 47 -14.45 -16.80 1.34
N LYS A 48 -15.09 -17.24 2.42
CA LYS A 48 -15.19 -16.38 3.58
C LYS A 48 -13.76 -15.93 3.83
N ALA A 49 -13.37 -14.81 3.25
CA ALA A 49 -12.04 -14.29 3.37
C ALA A 49 -11.93 -14.04 4.85
N ASN A 50 -11.14 -14.85 5.55
CA ASN A 50 -10.65 -14.44 6.85
C ASN A 50 -9.97 -13.12 6.56
N HIS A 51 -10.65 -12.02 6.86
CA HIS A 51 -10.21 -10.66 6.58
C HIS A 51 -9.13 -10.34 7.62
N ASP A 52 -8.10 -11.17 7.64
CA ASP A 52 -7.05 -11.18 8.63
C ASP A 52 -5.79 -10.68 7.93
N LEU A 53 -5.21 -9.64 8.51
CA LEU A 53 -4.02 -9.00 8.03
C LEU A 53 -2.94 -9.19 9.08
N LYS A 54 -1.98 -10.06 8.77
CA LYS A 54 -0.82 -10.29 9.63
C LYS A 54 0.35 -9.43 9.19
N GLY A 55 0.99 -8.74 10.13
CA GLY A 55 2.15 -7.91 9.82
C GLY A 55 2.73 -7.16 11.02
N GLU A 56 3.71 -6.33 10.72
CA GLU A 56 4.40 -5.48 11.68
C GLU A 56 3.70 -4.13 11.81
N LEU A 57 3.46 -3.67 13.04
CA LEU A 57 2.93 -2.34 13.32
C LEU A 57 3.95 -1.26 12.92
N VAL A 58 3.62 -0.45 11.92
CA VAL A 58 4.50 0.64 11.47
C VAL A 58 4.22 1.92 12.24
N ARG A 59 2.94 2.27 12.39
CA ARG A 59 2.49 3.52 13.02
C ARG A 59 1.02 3.47 13.39
N VAL A 60 0.67 4.16 14.47
CA VAL A 60 -0.72 4.49 14.83
C VAL A 60 -0.91 6.00 14.72
N ASP A 61 -1.96 6.42 14.01
CA ASP A 61 -2.40 7.81 13.92
C ASP A 61 -3.75 7.97 14.62
N MET A 62 -3.71 8.53 15.83
CA MET A 62 -4.90 8.79 16.65
C MET A 62 -5.74 9.96 16.11
N THR A 63 -5.16 10.87 15.32
CA THR A 63 -5.88 12.02 14.74
C THR A 63 -6.61 11.61 13.48
N GLY A 64 -5.93 10.87 12.60
CA GLY A 64 -6.52 10.31 11.38
C GLY A 64 -7.38 9.06 11.60
N LYS A 65 -7.40 8.51 12.81
CA LYS A 65 -7.98 7.19 13.16
C LYS A 65 -7.52 6.08 12.20
N THR A 66 -6.20 6.00 11.97
CA THR A 66 -5.62 4.96 11.11
C THR A 66 -4.46 4.21 11.75
N ILE A 67 -4.24 2.99 11.30
CA ILE A 67 -3.10 2.14 11.67
C ILE A 67 -2.41 1.68 10.39
N ALA A 68 -1.09 1.81 10.35
CA ALA A 68 -0.26 1.34 9.25
C ALA A 68 0.45 0.04 9.65
N ILE A 69 0.33 -0.98 8.80
CA ILE A 69 0.84 -2.33 9.03
C ILE A 69 1.67 -2.76 7.82
N ARG A 70 2.91 -3.16 8.06
CA ARG A 70 3.76 -3.76 7.04
C ARG A 70 3.48 -5.25 6.99
N VAL A 71 2.90 -5.71 5.89
CA VAL A 71 2.65 -7.13 5.64
C VAL A 71 3.91 -7.83 5.12
N ALA A 72 3.90 -9.17 5.15
CA ALA A 72 5.07 -10.01 4.82
C ALA A 72 5.68 -9.74 3.43
N ASN A 73 4.90 -9.26 2.46
CA ASN A 73 5.41 -8.88 1.13
C ASN A 73 6.09 -7.49 1.09
N GLY A 74 6.28 -6.85 2.24
CA GLY A 74 6.89 -5.54 2.38
C GLY A 74 5.96 -4.35 2.13
N MET A 75 4.72 -4.59 1.65
CA MET A 75 3.76 -3.51 1.45
C MET A 75 3.24 -2.98 2.79
N VAL A 76 3.02 -1.67 2.86
CA VAL A 76 2.35 -1.04 4.01
C VAL A 76 0.87 -0.87 3.68
N GLN A 77 0.01 -1.50 4.47
CA GLN A 77 -1.43 -1.31 4.40
C GLN A 77 -1.88 -0.39 5.53
N THR A 78 -2.73 0.57 5.18
CA THR A 78 -3.36 1.48 6.14
C THR A 78 -4.81 1.08 6.32
N LEU A 79 -5.22 0.87 7.57
CA LEU A 79 -6.60 0.56 7.95
C LEU A 79 -7.14 1.67 8.83
N LYS A 80 -8.43 1.97 8.68
CA LYS A 80 -9.13 2.82 9.63
C LYS A 80 -9.48 2.01 10.87
N PHE A 81 -9.62 2.69 12.00
CA PHE A 81 -10.24 2.12 13.18
C PHE A 81 -11.35 3.05 13.64
N ASP A 82 -12.35 2.49 14.29
CA ASP A 82 -13.45 3.24 14.88
C ASP A 82 -13.48 2.98 16.39
N ASP A 83 -14.57 3.36 17.06
CA ASP A 83 -14.68 3.21 18.51
C ASP A 83 -15.11 1.78 18.92
N SER A 84 -15.46 0.93 17.95
CA SER A 84 -15.77 -0.49 18.14
C SER A 84 -14.57 -1.42 17.96
N THR A 85 -13.46 -0.90 17.41
CA THR A 85 -12.21 -1.67 17.24
C THR A 85 -11.69 -2.15 18.58
N MET A 86 -11.51 -3.46 18.72
CA MET A 86 -10.96 -4.11 19.91
C MET A 86 -9.45 -4.36 19.77
N VAL A 87 -8.71 -4.30 20.88
CA VAL A 87 -7.28 -4.66 20.91
C VAL A 87 -7.05 -5.71 22.00
N SER A 88 -6.39 -6.81 21.64
CA SER A 88 -5.98 -7.91 22.52
C SER A 88 -4.46 -8.14 22.47
N GLY A 89 -3.94 -9.01 23.37
CA GLY A 89 -2.52 -9.38 23.39
C GLY A 89 -1.58 -8.45 24.17
N LEU A 90 -2.08 -7.34 24.73
CA LEU A 90 -1.30 -6.37 25.54
C LEU A 90 -1.34 -6.65 27.06
N ALA A 91 -1.43 -7.92 27.47
CA ALA A 91 -1.88 -8.33 28.82
C ALA A 91 -1.01 -7.90 30.02
N ASN A 92 0.17 -7.30 29.85
CA ASN A 92 1.15 -7.11 30.94
C ASN A 92 1.64 -5.68 31.17
N GLN A 93 0.95 -4.64 30.69
CA GLN A 93 1.43 -3.27 30.90
C GLN A 93 0.51 -2.47 31.84
N PRO A 94 1.01 -2.00 33.00
CA PRO A 94 0.24 -1.11 33.85
C PRO A 94 -0.10 0.15 33.07
N GLN A 95 -1.39 0.50 33.03
CA GLN A 95 -1.89 1.74 32.45
C GLN A 95 -1.21 2.91 33.18
N THR A 96 -0.16 3.47 32.59
CA THR A 96 0.46 4.69 33.11
C THR A 96 -0.50 5.85 32.89
N ASN A 97 -1.20 6.23 33.97
CA ASN A 97 -1.80 7.54 34.26
C ASN A 97 -1.80 8.55 33.10
N THR A 98 -2.59 8.33 32.06
CA THR A 98 -2.89 9.38 31.08
C THR A 98 -4.13 10.15 31.54
N PRO A 99 -4.11 11.50 31.52
CA PRO A 99 -5.25 12.29 31.94
C PRO A 99 -6.49 11.93 31.12
N LYS A 100 -7.61 11.79 31.83
CA LYS A 100 -8.95 11.45 31.34
C LYS A 100 -9.30 12.39 30.18
N SER A 101 -9.06 11.95 28.94
CA SER A 101 -9.39 12.72 27.74
C SER A 101 -10.90 12.63 27.54
N THR A 102 -11.58 13.76 27.62
CA THR A 102 -13.04 13.94 27.46
C THR A 102 -13.50 13.80 26.01
N SER A 103 -12.83 12.96 25.24
CA SER A 103 -13.21 12.56 23.89
C SER A 103 -13.29 11.04 23.90
N ILE A 104 -14.42 10.51 23.45
CA ILE A 104 -14.69 9.09 23.21
C ILE A 104 -13.60 8.58 22.26
N SER A 105 -12.44 8.22 22.82
CA SER A 105 -11.22 7.97 22.05
C SER A 105 -10.71 6.60 22.47
N ASN A 106 -10.78 5.68 21.52
CA ASN A 106 -10.53 4.27 21.66
C ASN A 106 -9.23 4.00 22.45
N THR A 107 -9.36 3.81 23.77
CA THR A 107 -8.24 3.68 24.72
C THR A 107 -7.45 2.42 24.46
N ALA A 108 -8.09 1.39 23.89
CA ALA A 108 -7.45 0.15 23.49
C ALA A 108 -6.45 0.38 22.34
N VAL A 109 -6.85 1.11 21.28
CA VAL A 109 -5.96 1.46 20.15
C VAL A 109 -4.84 2.40 20.59
N ARG A 110 -5.12 3.32 21.53
CA ARG A 110 -4.08 4.20 22.10
C ARG A 110 -2.93 3.40 22.72
N ASN A 111 -3.17 2.22 23.29
CA ASN A 111 -2.11 1.39 23.89
C ASN A 111 -1.13 0.81 22.87
N LEU A 112 -1.45 0.88 21.58
CA LEU A 112 -0.55 0.49 20.48
C LEU A 112 0.43 1.62 20.10
N VAL A 113 0.20 2.86 20.55
CA VAL A 113 1.13 3.98 20.33
C VAL A 113 2.43 3.71 21.06
N GLY A 114 3.58 3.83 20.38
CA GLY A 114 4.88 3.49 20.97
C GLY A 114 5.21 2.00 20.94
N LYS A 115 4.38 1.18 20.27
CA LYS A 115 4.59 -0.26 20.05
C LYS A 115 4.96 -0.58 18.60
N GLU A 116 5.49 0.40 17.89
CA GLU A 116 5.97 0.20 16.52
C GLU A 116 7.00 -0.94 16.47
N GLY A 117 6.95 -1.74 15.41
CA GLY A 117 7.72 -2.96 15.26
C GLY A 117 7.07 -4.22 15.84
N SER A 118 5.97 -4.10 16.59
CA SER A 118 5.25 -5.26 17.14
C SER A 118 4.56 -6.05 16.05
N GLU A 119 4.55 -7.37 16.15
CA GLU A 119 3.80 -8.25 15.25
C GLU A 119 2.33 -8.29 15.68
N LEU A 120 1.44 -8.05 14.73
CA LEU A 120 -0.01 -7.98 14.91
C LEU A 120 -0.73 -8.88 13.91
N THR A 121 -1.89 -9.36 14.32
CA THR A 121 -2.92 -9.90 13.42
C THR A 121 -4.16 -9.02 13.52
N VAL A 122 -4.60 -8.46 12.39
CA VAL A 122 -5.71 -7.52 12.35
C VAL A 122 -6.85 -8.07 11.54
N GLN A 123 -7.98 -8.28 12.19
CA GLN A 123 -9.25 -8.55 11.52
C GLN A 123 -9.85 -7.23 11.05
N TRP A 124 -10.37 -7.21 9.83
CA TRP A 124 -10.97 -6.02 9.24
C TRP A 124 -12.26 -6.33 8.48
N LYS A 125 -13.05 -5.30 8.21
CA LYS A 125 -14.23 -5.35 7.33
C LYS A 125 -14.13 -4.24 6.29
N ASP A 126 -14.70 -4.46 5.12
CA ASP A 126 -14.94 -3.37 4.16
C ASP A 126 -16.22 -2.65 4.55
N GLU A 127 -16.12 -1.34 4.77
CA GLU A 127 -17.27 -0.46 5.01
C GLU A 127 -17.14 0.76 4.10
N ASN A 128 -18.08 0.94 3.19
CA ASN A 128 -18.09 2.03 2.19
C ASN A 128 -16.79 2.13 1.38
N GLY A 129 -16.16 0.99 1.07
CA GLY A 129 -14.89 0.93 0.32
C GLY A 129 -13.65 1.27 1.15
N ALA A 130 -13.78 1.45 2.46
CA ALA A 130 -12.66 1.59 3.39
C ALA A 130 -12.52 0.34 4.26
N LYS A 131 -11.27 -0.10 4.48
CA LYS A 131 -10.97 -1.17 5.42
C LYS A 131 -11.01 -0.64 6.85
N ILE A 132 -11.91 -1.18 7.66
CA ILE A 132 -12.05 -0.83 9.08
C ILE A 132 -11.63 -2.02 9.94
N ALA A 133 -10.66 -1.81 10.81
CA ALA A 133 -10.19 -2.81 11.77
C ALA A 133 -11.27 -3.10 12.82
N THR A 134 -11.59 -4.38 13.02
CA THR A 134 -12.56 -4.85 14.02
C THR A 134 -11.85 -5.40 15.26
N ASN A 135 -10.78 -6.17 15.05
CA ASN A 135 -9.98 -6.75 16.12
C ASN A 135 -8.49 -6.66 15.76
N ILE A 136 -7.67 -6.23 16.71
CA ILE A 136 -6.22 -6.17 16.59
C ILE A 136 -5.62 -7.02 17.70
N ASP A 137 -5.02 -8.14 17.33
CA ASP A 137 -4.34 -9.02 18.26
C ASP A 137 -2.82 -8.83 18.18
N VAL A 138 -2.22 -8.44 19.29
CA VAL A 138 -0.77 -8.23 19.41
C VAL A 138 -0.12 -9.56 19.74
N THR A 139 0.49 -10.20 18.75
CA THR A 139 1.07 -11.54 18.91
C THR A 139 2.50 -11.48 19.44
N GLN A 140 3.25 -10.44 19.11
CA GLN A 140 4.60 -10.20 19.64
C GLN A 140 4.85 -8.72 19.87
N ILE A 141 5.26 -8.36 21.09
CA ILE A 141 5.63 -6.98 21.41
C ILE A 141 7.09 -6.77 21.06
N SER A 142 7.38 -5.80 20.19
CA SER A 142 8.76 -5.40 19.94
C SER A 142 9.34 -4.68 21.16
N THR A 143 10.47 -5.17 21.64
CA THR A 143 11.27 -4.52 22.69
C THR A 143 12.30 -3.54 22.11
N ALA A 144 12.25 -3.28 20.80
CA ALA A 144 13.14 -2.33 20.16
C ALA A 144 12.86 -0.93 20.72
N LYS A 145 13.70 -0.51 21.66
CA LYS A 145 13.74 0.80 22.28
C LYS A 145 13.63 1.87 21.20
N SER A 146 12.49 2.57 21.15
CA SER A 146 12.32 3.79 20.36
C SER A 146 13.33 4.83 20.85
N THR A 147 14.54 4.75 20.31
CA THR A 147 15.64 5.66 20.60
C THR A 147 15.57 6.76 19.56
N ARG A 148 14.48 7.52 19.55
CA ARG A 148 14.41 8.78 18.80
C ARG A 148 14.95 9.89 19.68
N HIS A 149 16.25 10.16 19.49
CA HIS A 149 16.96 11.42 19.65
C HIS A 149 16.31 12.49 20.54
N ALA A 150 16.86 12.64 21.74
CA ALA A 150 17.18 13.97 22.25
C ALA A 150 18.41 14.46 21.49
N GLY A 151 18.29 15.59 20.81
CA GLY A 151 19.34 16.28 20.06
C GLY A 151 18.84 17.66 19.69
#